data_AF-A0A3B9IPU5-F1
#
_entry.id   AF-A0A3B9IPU5-F1
#
_cell.length_a   1.000
_cell.length_b   1.000
_cell.length_c   1.000
_cell.angle_alpha   90.00
_cell.angle_beta   90.00
_cell.angle_gamma   90.00
#
_symmetry.space_group_name_H-M   'P 1'
#
loop_
_entity.id
_entity.type
_entity.pdbx_description
1 polymer ?
#
loop_
_entity_poly.entity_id
_entity_poly.type
_entity_poly.pdbx_seq_one_letter_code
_entity_poly.pdbx_strand_id
1 'polypeptide(L)' 'TGLGLPLARMLAELHGGSLTLDSEKNIGTTATLLLPAARLGGAVGLGAAAGGCPPDRAAAGPS' A
#
# COMPACT_ATOMS: atom_id res chain seq x y z
N THR A 1 1.30 -19.57 7.30
CA THR A 1 0.50 -19.74 6.08
C THR A 1 -0.14 -18.40 5.74
N GLY A 2 0.52 -17.61 4.88
CA GLY A 2 0.16 -16.22 4.59
C GLY A 2 -1.10 -16.08 3.74
N LEU A 3 -2.26 -16.43 4.27
CA LEU A 3 -3.54 -16.41 3.55
C LEU A 3 -4.23 -15.03 3.59
N GLY A 4 -3.84 -14.14 4.50
CA GLY A 4 -4.47 -12.83 4.64
C GLY A 4 -4.21 -11.89 3.46
N LEU A 5 -2.99 -11.88 2.94
CA LEU A 5 -2.57 -11.05 1.80
C LEU A 5 -3.28 -11.42 0.48
N PRO A 6 -3.37 -12.71 0.09
CA PRO A 6 -4.15 -13.10 -1.08
C PRO A 6 -5.66 -12.89 -0.89
N LEU A 7 -6.21 -13.06 0.33
CA LEU A 7 -7.60 -12.71 0.62
C LEU A 7 -7.88 -11.22 0.43
N ALA A 8 -7.02 -10.35 0.97
CA ALA A 8 -7.14 -8.91 0.81
C ALA A 8 -7.08 -8.49 -0.67
N ARG A 9 -6.22 -9.15 -1.47
CA ARG A 9 -6.14 -8.90 -2.92
C ARG A 9 -7.44 -9.28 -3.64
N MET A 10 -7.98 -10.47 -3.39
CA MET A 10 -9.23 -10.90 -4.01
C MET A 10 -10.39 -9.98 -3.63
N LEU A 11 -10.45 -9.55 -2.36
CA LEU A 11 -11.44 -8.57 -1.92
C LEU A 11 -11.27 -7.25 -2.66
N ALA A 12 -10.04 -6.73 -2.81
CA ALA A 12 -9.79 -5.51 -3.58
C ALA A 12 -10.26 -5.63 -5.04
N GLU A 13 -9.92 -6.74 -5.70
CA GLU A 13 -10.28 -7.01 -7.10
C GLU A 13 -11.79 -7.14 -7.30
N LEU A 14 -12.49 -7.82 -6.37
CA LEU A 14 -13.97 -7.91 -6.39
C LEU A 14 -14.65 -6.55 -6.24
N HIS A 15 -14.01 -5.60 -5.56
CA HIS A 15 -14.51 -4.24 -5.42
C HIS A 15 -14.12 -3.32 -6.60
N GLY A 16 -13.47 -3.85 -7.64
CA GLY A 16 -12.96 -3.07 -8.78
C GLY A 16 -11.75 -2.21 -8.43
N GLY A 17 -11.08 -2.53 -7.33
CA GLY A 17 -9.86 -1.90 -6.85
C GLY A 17 -8.61 -2.73 -7.16
N SER A 18 -7.51 -2.37 -6.52
CA SER A 18 -6.23 -3.08 -6.65
C SER A 18 -5.43 -3.00 -5.35
N LEU A 19 -4.65 -4.04 -5.06
CA LEU A 19 -3.74 -4.11 -3.92
C LEU A 19 -2.31 -4.24 -4.43
N THR A 20 -1.44 -3.34 -4.01
CA THR A 20 0.00 -3.35 -4.29
C THR A 20 0.77 -3.57 -2.99
N LEU A 21 1.84 -4.36 -3.06
CA LEU A 21 2.67 -4.69 -1.92
C LEU A 21 4.12 -4.39 -2.29
N ASP A 22 4.76 -3.57 -1.48
CA ASP A 22 6.17 -3.26 -1.58
C ASP A 22 6.85 -3.79 -0.31
N SER A 23 7.85 -4.65 -0.46
CA SER A 23 8.54 -5.28 0.66
C SER A 23 10.04 -5.14 0.46
N GLU A 24 10.71 -4.53 1.43
CA GLU A 24 12.16 -4.41 1.47
C GLU A 24 12.74 -5.22 2.64
N LYS A 25 13.73 -6.06 2.32
CA LYS A 25 14.37 -6.95 3.28
C LYS A 25 15.11 -6.11 4.33
N ASN A 26 14.80 -6.33 5.61
CA ASN A 26 15.28 -5.56 6.77
C ASN A 26 14.70 -4.13 6.94
N ILE A 27 13.71 -3.72 6.13
CA ILE A 27 13.06 -2.40 6.25
C ILE A 27 11.58 -2.56 6.65
N GLY A 28 10.88 -3.51 6.03
CA GLY A 28 9.47 -3.78 6.31
C GLY A 28 8.65 -4.03 5.05
N THR A 29 7.33 -4.02 5.21
CA THR A 29 6.37 -4.24 4.14
C THR A 29 5.31 -3.15 4.13
N THR A 30 5.16 -2.48 2.99
CA THR A 30 4.16 -1.45 2.73
C THR A 30 3.08 -2.02 1.81
N ALA A 31 1.83 -2.05 2.28
CA ALA A 31 0.68 -2.47 1.47
C ALA A 31 -0.17 -1.26 1.09
N THR A 32 -0.40 -1.04 -0.21
CA THR A 32 -1.22 0.05 -0.74
C THR A 32 -2.47 -0.51 -1.42
N LEU A 33 -3.63 -0.15 -0.88
CA LEU A 33 -4.94 -0.60 -1.36
C LEU A 33 -5.69 0.55 -2.03
N LEU A 34 -6.03 0.38 -3.31
CA LEU A 34 -6.84 1.30 -4.11
C LEU A 34 -8.25 0.73 -4.25
N LEU A 35 -9.27 1.52 -3.94
CA LEU A 35 -10.67 1.15 -4.09
C LEU A 35 -11.43 2.28 -4.82
N PRO A 36 -12.41 1.95 -5.69
CA PRO A 36 -13.18 2.97 -6.40
C PRO A 36 -13.98 3.86 -5.45
N ALA A 37 -13.78 5.18 -5.56
CA ALA A 37 -14.45 6.17 -4.72
C ALA A 37 -15.99 6.20 -4.87
N ALA A 38 -16.53 5.61 -5.96
CA ALA A 38 -17.96 5.49 -6.21
C ALA A 38 -18.73 4.67 -5.14
N ARG A 39 -18.02 3.91 -4.29
CA ARG A 39 -18.60 3.10 -3.22
C ARG A 39 -18.27 3.63 -1.81
N LEU A 40 -17.61 4.78 -1.71
CA LEU A 40 -17.36 5.44 -0.42
C LEU A 40 -18.64 6.12 0.08
N GLY A 41 -19.54 5.31 0.65
CA GLY A 41 -20.64 5.79 1.47
C GLY A 41 -20.10 6.37 2.77
N GLY A 42 -19.59 7.61 2.72
CA GLY A 42 -19.22 8.39 3.89
C GLY A 42 -18.02 7.86 4.67
N ALA A 43 -16.82 8.18 4.22
CA ALA A 43 -15.67 8.30 5.13
C ALA A 43 -14.77 9.43 4.63
N VAL A 44 -14.74 10.47 5.45
CA VAL A 44 -13.89 11.66 5.44
C VAL A 44 -12.55 11.46 4.75
N GLY A 45 -12.16 12.47 3.95
CA GLY A 45 -10.87 12.49 3.27
C GLY A 45 -9.72 12.30 4.25
N LEU A 46 -9.02 11.17 4.14
CA LEU A 46 -7.61 11.12 4.48
C LEU A 46 -6.84 11.48 3.23
N GLY A 47 -6.30 12.70 3.27
CA GLY A 47 -5.49 13.27 2.22
C GLY A 47 -4.30 12.38 1.85
N ALA A 48 -3.96 12.49 0.58
CA ALA A 48 -2.77 11.94 -0.04
C ALA A 48 -1.51 12.17 0.82
N ALA A 49 -0.89 11.07 1.25
CA ALA A 49 0.57 11.00 1.44
C ALA A 49 1.28 10.61 0.12
N ALA A 50 0.59 10.69 -1.02
CA ALA A 50 1.18 10.51 -2.34
C ALA A 50 1.77 11.84 -2.82
N GLY A 51 3.00 12.13 -2.40
CA GLY A 51 3.73 13.30 -2.88
C GLY A 51 5.08 13.52 -2.21
N GLY A 52 6.08 12.73 -2.61
CA GLY A 52 7.49 13.12 -2.52
C GLY A 52 8.20 12.82 -1.20
N CYS A 53 8.80 11.64 -1.09
CA CYS A 53 10.07 11.51 -0.42
C CYS A 53 10.97 10.62 -1.28
N PRO A 54 11.81 11.20 -2.17
CA PRO A 54 12.86 10.43 -2.82
C PRO A 54 13.83 9.87 -1.76
N PRO A 55 14.44 8.70 -2.00
CA PRO A 55 15.25 7.99 -1.01
C PRO A 55 16.66 8.61 -0.89
N ASP A 56 16.78 9.83 -0.36
CA ASP A 56 18.07 10.36 0.16
C ASP A 56 18.33 9.85 1.59
N ARG A 57 18.09 8.55 1.83
CA ARG A 57 18.37 7.95 3.15
C ARG A 57 19.06 6.59 3.09
N ALA A 58 19.44 6.12 1.90
CA ALA A 58 20.17 4.86 1.70
C ALA A 58 21.67 5.05 1.39
N ALA A 59 22.23 6.23 1.68
CA ALA A 59 23.67 6.50 1.56
C ALA A 59 24.32 6.76 2.93
N ALA A 60 24.19 5.81 3.85
CA ALA A 60 25.07 5.65 5.00
C ALA A 60 25.24 4.13 5.16
N GLY A 61 26.14 3.46 4.46
CA GLY A 61 27.59 3.66 4.35
C GLY A 61 28.20 2.29 4.71
N PRO A 62 29.22 1.77 4.00
CA PRO A 62 29.71 0.41 4.22
C PRO A 62 30.70 0.35 5.39
N SER A 63 30.56 -0.65 6.25
CA SER A 63 31.64 -1.25 7.06
C SER A 63 31.28 -2.68 7.39
#